data_AF-A0A5B8M1E2-F1
#
_entry.id   AF-A0A5B8M1E2-F1
#
_cell.length_a   1.000
_cell.length_b   1.000
_cell.length_c   1.000
_cell.angle_alpha   90.00
_cell.angle_beta   90.00
_cell.angle_gamma   90.00
#
_symmetry.space_group_name_H-M   'P 1'
#
loop_
_entity.id
_entity.type
_entity.pdbx_description
1 polymer ?
#
loop_
_entity_poly.entity_id
_entity_poly.type
_entity_poly.pdbx_seq_one_letter_code
_entity_poly.pdbx_strand_id
1 'polypeptide(L)'
;MNPVAALLVLVALVVVTTVLGLVWRARSGRIRAADGIRVSADELGDDVHFGDDATIVEFSTEFCGPCRIAERVLGGVAEKHDGVAFVDVDLAARPHLASRFGVVQTPTILLLDAAGGIRARISGVPRAADVEEQLATIAEETHVVVS
;
A
#
# COMPACT_ATOMS: atom_id res chain seq x y z
N MET A 1 52.50 -9.69 15.29
CA MET A 1 51.08 -9.60 14.88
C MET A 1 50.70 -10.95 14.32
N ASN A 2 49.92 -11.74 15.05
CA ASN A 2 49.71 -13.15 14.71
C ASN A 2 48.75 -13.26 13.53
N PRO A 3 49.19 -13.74 12.34
CA PRO A 3 48.35 -13.73 11.14
C PRO A 3 47.10 -14.59 11.33
N VAL A 4 47.20 -15.65 12.13
CA VAL A 4 46.08 -16.52 12.53
C VAL A 4 45.03 -15.75 13.36
N ALA A 5 45.46 -14.91 14.30
CA ALA A 5 44.54 -14.12 15.12
C ALA A 5 43.79 -13.08 14.27
N ALA A 6 44.48 -12.44 13.32
CA ALA A 6 43.85 -11.51 12.39
C ALA A 6 42.80 -12.19 11.50
N LEU A 7 43.11 -13.39 11.00
CA LEU A 7 42.17 -14.17 10.19
C LEU A 7 40.92 -14.56 10.99
N LEU A 8 41.08 -14.99 12.25
CA LEU A 8 39.97 -15.36 13.12
C LEU A 8 39.05 -14.17 13.43
N VAL A 9 39.61 -12.98 13.65
CA VAL A 9 38.82 -11.77 13.89
C VAL A 9 38.01 -11.39 12.65
N LEU A 10 38.60 -11.47 11.45
CA LEU A 10 37.89 -11.19 10.20
C LEU A 10 36.74 -12.17 9.95
N VAL A 11 36.97 -13.46 10.14
CA VAL A 11 35.94 -14.49 9.98
C VAL A 11 34.82 -14.28 10.99
N ALA A 12 35.15 -14.02 12.26
CA ALA A 12 34.17 -13.75 13.30
C ALA A 12 33.31 -12.52 12.95
N LEU A 13 33.91 -11.44 12.45
CA LEU A 13 33.19 -10.24 12.02
C LEU A 13 32.20 -10.53 10.89
N VAL A 14 32.62 -11.26 9.85
CA VAL A 14 31.76 -11.63 8.71
C VAL A 14 30.61 -12.53 9.14
N VAL A 15 30.87 -13.50 10.04
CA VAL A 15 29.83 -14.36 10.59
C VAL A 15 28.83 -13.54 11.39
N VAL A 16 29.31 -12.65 12.26
CA VAL A 16 28.44 -11.80 13.10
C VAL A 16 27.57 -10.90 12.24
N THR A 17 28.11 -10.22 11.22
CA THR A 17 27.33 -9.34 10.33
C THR A 17 26.35 -10.12 9.46
N THR A 18 26.72 -11.30 8.99
CA THR A 18 25.84 -12.18 8.20
C THR A 18 24.70 -12.73 9.06
N VAL A 19 24.99 -13.19 10.27
CA VAL A 19 23.99 -13.68 11.23
C VAL A 19 23.07 -12.54 11.65
N LEU A 20 23.62 -11.37 11.99
CA LEU A 20 22.82 -10.17 12.28
C LEU A 20 21.94 -9.81 11.09
N GLY A 21 22.48 -9.77 9.87
CA GLY A 21 21.74 -9.46 8.65
C GLY A 21 20.64 -10.47 8.35
N LEU A 22 20.89 -11.76 8.51
CA LEU A 22 19.89 -12.83 8.33
C LEU A 22 18.82 -12.80 9.43
N VAL A 23 19.19 -12.56 10.68
CA VAL A 23 18.25 -12.40 11.80
C VAL A 23 17.39 -11.15 11.61
N TRP A 24 17.99 -10.05 11.15
CA TRP A 24 17.28 -8.82 10.84
C TRP A 24 16.36 -9.02 9.65
N ARG A 25 16.81 -9.70 8.58
CA ARG A 25 15.98 -10.04 7.41
C ARG A 25 14.81 -10.97 7.78
N ALA A 26 15.05 -11.98 8.62
CA ALA A 26 14.01 -12.87 9.11
C ALA A 26 13.00 -12.15 10.02
N ARG A 27 13.45 -11.16 10.81
CA ARG A 27 12.56 -10.35 11.67
C ARG A 27 11.83 -9.23 10.91
N SER A 28 12.46 -8.67 9.88
CA SER A 28 11.92 -7.58 9.04
C SER A 28 11.11 -8.10 7.84
N GLY A 29 11.12 -9.41 7.57
CA GLY A 29 10.41 -10.05 6.46
C GLY A 29 8.91 -10.29 6.68
N ARG A 30 8.33 -9.83 7.79
CA ARG A 30 6.87 -9.82 7.96
C ARG A 30 6.32 -8.49 7.48
N ILE A 31 6.23 -8.33 6.16
CA ILE A 31 5.12 -7.55 5.62
C ILE A 31 3.89 -8.34 6.03
N ARG A 32 3.18 -7.85 7.07
CA ARG A 32 1.86 -8.38 7.37
C ARG A 32 1.06 -8.12 6.11
N ALA A 33 0.62 -9.18 5.42
CA ALA A 33 -0.58 -9.09 4.63
C ALA A 33 -1.61 -8.36 5.49
N ALA A 34 -2.30 -7.37 4.93
CA ALA A 34 -3.30 -6.57 5.62
C ALA A 34 -4.56 -7.39 5.97
N ASP A 35 -4.38 -8.66 6.36
CA ASP A 35 -5.40 -9.53 6.92
C ASP A 35 -5.85 -8.94 8.26
N GLY A 36 -6.82 -8.03 8.19
CA GLY A 36 -7.58 -7.58 9.36
C GLY A 36 -8.03 -6.12 9.36
N ILE A 37 -7.48 -5.25 8.50
CA ILE A 37 -7.99 -3.87 8.40
C ILE A 37 -8.90 -3.78 7.19
N ARG A 38 -10.21 -3.84 7.46
CA ARG A 38 -11.24 -3.50 6.49
C ARG A 38 -11.53 -2.01 6.59
N VAL A 39 -11.69 -1.39 5.43
CA VAL A 39 -12.17 -0.03 5.28
C VAL A 39 -13.68 -0.10 5.05
N SER A 40 -14.43 0.79 5.67
CA SER A 40 -15.86 1.02 5.48
C SER A 40 -16.06 2.34 4.77
N ALA A 41 -17.05 2.41 3.87
CA ALA A 41 -17.31 3.64 3.12
C ALA A 41 -17.63 4.82 4.05
N ASP A 42 -18.42 4.57 5.10
CA ASP A 42 -18.80 5.58 6.10
C ASP A 42 -17.60 6.20 6.82
N GLU A 43 -16.48 5.47 6.98
CA GLU A 43 -15.28 6.03 7.62
C GLU A 43 -14.48 6.96 6.69
N LEU A 44 -14.71 6.87 5.37
CA LEU A 44 -14.08 7.75 4.38
C LEU A 44 -14.93 9.01 4.12
N GLY A 45 -16.25 8.92 4.24
CA GLY A 45 -17.17 10.06 4.15
C GLY A 45 -18.63 9.66 3.93
N ASP A 46 -19.54 10.63 4.04
CA ASP A 46 -20.99 10.39 4.02
C ASP A 46 -21.54 9.96 2.64
N ASP A 47 -20.81 10.26 1.55
CA ASP A 47 -21.22 9.97 0.16
C ASP A 47 -20.19 9.11 -0.58
N VAL A 48 -19.51 8.21 0.14
CA VAL A 48 -18.55 7.28 -0.45
C VAL A 48 -19.25 5.97 -0.82
N HIS A 49 -18.98 5.48 -2.02
CA HIS A 49 -19.40 4.16 -2.47
C HIS A 49 -18.22 3.38 -3.00
N PHE A 50 -18.15 2.11 -2.61
CA PHE A 50 -17.14 1.21 -3.14
C PHE A 50 -17.60 0.64 -4.47
N GLY A 51 -16.62 0.33 -5.33
CA GLY A 51 -16.86 -0.39 -6.56
C GLY A 51 -17.21 -1.84 -6.28
N ASP A 52 -18.00 -2.42 -7.18
CA ASP A 52 -18.45 -3.81 -7.09
C ASP A 52 -17.29 -4.82 -7.17
N ASP A 53 -16.19 -4.45 -7.84
CA ASP A 53 -15.00 -5.29 -8.00
C ASP A 53 -13.83 -4.80 -7.14
N ALA A 54 -13.54 -3.50 -7.17
CA ALA A 54 -12.45 -2.90 -6.40
C ALA A 54 -12.67 -1.41 -6.14
N THR A 55 -11.92 -0.85 -5.18
CA THR A 55 -11.92 0.59 -4.91
C THR A 55 -10.51 1.13 -4.77
N ILE A 56 -10.21 2.21 -5.50
CA ILE A 56 -8.98 2.97 -5.38
C ILE A 56 -9.26 4.14 -4.44
N VAL A 57 -8.56 4.19 -3.30
CA VAL A 57 -8.66 5.29 -2.33
C VAL A 57 -7.37 6.10 -2.36
N GLU A 58 -7.42 7.38 -2.72
CA GLU A 58 -6.30 8.32 -2.60
C GLU A 58 -6.46 9.17 -1.35
N PHE A 59 -5.43 9.20 -0.51
CA PHE A 59 -5.31 10.17 0.57
C PHE A 59 -4.47 11.35 0.10
N SER A 60 -5.13 12.51 0.00
CA SER A 60 -4.57 13.74 -0.56
C SER A 60 -4.60 14.89 0.46
N THR A 61 -4.16 16.07 0.02
CA THR A 61 -4.37 17.34 0.72
C THR A 61 -4.61 18.46 -0.30
N GLU A 62 -5.39 19.48 0.06
CA GLU A 62 -5.80 20.59 -0.81
C GLU A 62 -4.65 21.27 -1.59
N PHE A 63 -3.44 21.32 -1.00
CA PHE A 63 -2.26 21.99 -1.59
C PHE A 63 -1.16 21.03 -2.03
N CYS A 64 -1.49 19.78 -2.33
CA CYS A 64 -0.55 18.77 -2.80
C CYS A 64 -0.47 18.76 -4.34
N GLY A 65 0.59 19.35 -4.90
CA GLY A 65 0.85 19.32 -6.36
C GLY A 65 0.90 17.91 -6.96
N PRO A 66 1.65 16.96 -6.37
CA PRO A 66 1.70 15.58 -6.83
C PRO A 66 0.35 14.84 -6.77
N CYS A 67 -0.53 15.17 -5.81
CA CYS A 67 -1.83 14.51 -5.65
C CYS A 67 -2.72 14.75 -6.88
N ARG A 68 -2.76 15.98 -7.41
CA ARG A 68 -3.48 16.25 -8.68
C ARG A 68 -2.98 15.47 -9.89
N ILE A 69 -1.76 14.95 -9.85
CA ILE A 69 -1.23 14.07 -10.90
C ILE A 69 -1.72 12.65 -10.66
N ALA A 70 -1.62 12.17 -9.42
CA ALA A 70 -2.14 10.87 -9.02
C ALA A 70 -3.64 10.77 -9.30
N GLU A 71 -4.44 11.73 -8.86
CA GLU A 71 -5.90 11.81 -9.08
C GLU A 71 -6.27 11.61 -10.57
N ARG A 72 -5.60 12.30 -11.49
CA ARG A 72 -5.83 12.13 -12.94
C ARG A 72 -5.44 10.74 -13.45
N VAL A 73 -4.35 10.18 -12.94
CA VAL A 73 -3.92 8.82 -13.31
C VAL A 73 -4.92 7.81 -12.79
N LEU A 74 -5.33 7.93 -11.53
CA LEU A 74 -6.21 6.99 -10.84
C LEU A 74 -7.64 7.05 -11.35
N GLY A 75 -8.19 8.26 -11.54
CA GLY A 75 -9.50 8.45 -12.16
C GLY A 75 -9.54 7.88 -13.58
N GLY A 76 -8.49 8.13 -14.38
CA GLY A 76 -8.39 7.55 -15.73
C GLY A 76 -8.17 6.04 -15.77
N VAL A 77 -7.70 5.41 -14.67
CA VAL A 77 -7.70 3.95 -14.53
C VAL A 77 -9.10 3.47 -14.16
N ALA A 78 -9.72 4.04 -13.12
CA ALA A 78 -11.06 3.65 -12.69
C ALA A 78 -12.10 3.75 -13.83
N GLU A 79 -12.06 4.81 -14.64
CA GLU A 79 -12.96 4.97 -15.80
C GLU A 79 -12.83 3.88 -16.87
N LYS A 80 -11.68 3.20 -16.96
CA LYS A 80 -11.46 2.11 -17.93
C LYS A 80 -11.88 0.74 -17.41
N HIS A 81 -12.12 0.62 -16.11
CA HIS A 81 -12.42 -0.62 -15.44
C HIS A 81 -13.81 -0.55 -14.83
N ASP A 82 -14.78 -1.19 -15.48
CA ASP A 82 -16.12 -1.36 -14.92
C ASP A 82 -16.02 -2.01 -13.52
N GLY A 83 -16.89 -1.59 -12.59
CA GLY A 83 -16.88 -2.11 -11.22
C GLY A 83 -15.76 -1.55 -10.33
N VAL A 84 -14.90 -0.66 -10.83
CA VAL A 84 -13.85 0.01 -10.03
C VAL A 84 -14.27 1.43 -9.67
N ALA A 85 -14.32 1.73 -8.37
CA ALA A 85 -14.55 3.10 -7.88
C ALA A 85 -13.24 3.82 -7.56
N PHE A 86 -13.23 5.15 -7.75
CA PHE A 86 -12.16 6.02 -7.28
C PHE A 86 -12.69 6.98 -6.22
N VAL A 87 -11.99 7.05 -5.07
CA VAL A 87 -12.35 7.87 -3.92
C VAL A 87 -11.15 8.72 -3.52
N ASP A 88 -11.27 10.03 -3.61
CA ASP A 88 -10.31 10.98 -3.03
C ASP A 88 -10.71 11.37 -1.61
N VAL A 89 -9.74 11.33 -0.70
CA VAL A 89 -9.91 11.64 0.71
C VAL A 89 -8.93 12.74 1.10
N ASP A 90 -9.45 13.96 1.21
CA ASP A 90 -8.69 15.10 1.70
C ASP A 90 -8.42 14.98 3.21
N LEU A 91 -7.14 14.78 3.54
CA LEU A 91 -6.67 14.70 4.92
C LEU A 91 -6.60 16.06 5.61
N ALA A 92 -6.63 17.19 4.89
CA ALA A 92 -6.73 18.50 5.50
C ALA A 92 -8.10 18.68 6.17
N ALA A 93 -9.17 18.21 5.52
CA ALA A 93 -10.52 18.15 6.09
C ALA A 93 -10.68 17.03 7.13
N ARG A 94 -9.98 15.89 6.98
CA ARG A 94 -10.14 14.68 7.82
C ARG A 94 -8.82 14.17 8.41
N PRO A 95 -8.14 14.93 9.29
CA PRO A 95 -6.78 14.60 9.76
C PRO A 95 -6.70 13.31 10.59
N HIS A 96 -7.80 12.91 11.23
CA HIS A 96 -7.86 11.67 12.01
C HIS A 96 -7.61 10.42 11.13
N LEU A 97 -8.01 10.46 9.85
CA LEU A 97 -7.82 9.37 8.90
C LEU A 97 -6.34 9.12 8.58
N ALA A 98 -5.49 10.16 8.64
CA ALA A 98 -4.06 10.01 8.44
C ALA A 98 -3.45 9.06 9.49
N SER A 99 -3.81 9.24 10.76
CA SER A 99 -3.36 8.37 11.85
C SER A 99 -3.99 6.97 11.77
N ARG A 100 -5.28 6.90 11.45
CA ARG A 100 -6.05 5.65 11.33
C ARG A 100 -5.45 4.72 10.28
N PHE A 101 -5.11 5.26 9.12
CA PHE A 101 -4.54 4.51 8.01
C PHE A 101 -3.01 4.60 7.94
N GLY A 102 -2.33 5.20 8.92
CA GLY A 102 -0.88 5.33 8.94
C GLY A 102 -0.32 6.03 7.69
N VAL A 103 -0.99 7.09 7.24
CA VAL A 103 -0.55 7.93 6.12
C VAL A 103 0.51 8.90 6.65
N VAL A 104 1.76 8.65 6.24
CA VAL A 104 2.92 9.49 6.63
C VAL A 104 3.21 10.56 5.58
N GLN A 105 2.83 10.32 4.33
CA GLN A 105 3.08 11.21 3.20
C GLN A 105 1.94 11.13 2.20
N THR A 106 1.62 12.25 1.55
CA THR A 106 0.64 12.33 0.47
C THR A 106 1.32 12.45 -0.90
N PRO A 107 0.76 11.88 -1.97
CA PRO A 107 -0.41 11.00 -1.95
C PRO A 107 -0.07 9.61 -1.38
N THR A 108 -1.03 8.99 -0.71
CA THR A 108 -0.99 7.54 -0.39
C THR A 108 -2.23 6.90 -0.97
N ILE A 109 -2.05 5.83 -1.72
CA ILE A 109 -3.12 5.10 -2.40
C ILE A 109 -3.32 3.76 -1.71
N LEU A 110 -4.57 3.41 -1.43
CA LEU A 110 -4.98 2.07 -1.05
C LEU A 110 -5.82 1.46 -2.16
N LEU A 111 -5.54 0.21 -2.49
CA LEU A 111 -6.39 -0.60 -3.36
C LEU A 111 -7.18 -1.56 -2.49
N LEU A 112 -8.50 -1.46 -2.56
CA LEU A 112 -9.44 -2.25 -1.80
C LEU A 112 -10.12 -3.29 -2.71
N ASP A 113 -10.41 -4.46 -2.16
CA ASP A 113 -11.39 -5.37 -2.76
C ASP A 113 -12.83 -4.86 -2.58
N ALA A 114 -13.78 -5.51 -3.26
CA ALA A 114 -15.22 -5.24 -3.15
C ALA A 114 -15.77 -5.23 -1.71
N ALA A 115 -15.13 -5.96 -0.79
CA ALA A 115 -15.52 -6.07 0.61
C ALA A 115 -14.73 -5.13 1.54
N GLY A 116 -14.07 -4.11 0.97
CA GLY A 116 -13.31 -3.08 1.69
C GLY A 116 -11.98 -3.57 2.27
N GLY A 117 -11.51 -4.76 1.92
CA GLY A 117 -10.23 -5.29 2.37
C GLY A 117 -9.07 -4.61 1.66
N ILE A 118 -8.09 -4.09 2.39
CA ILE A 118 -6.89 -3.46 1.81
C ILE A 118 -6.02 -4.55 1.17
N ARG A 119 -5.85 -4.52 -0.15
CA ARG A 119 -5.03 -5.47 -0.91
C ARG A 119 -3.66 -4.93 -1.27
N ALA A 120 -3.58 -3.64 -1.57
CA ALA A 120 -2.31 -2.98 -1.83
C ALA A 120 -2.24 -1.57 -1.25
N ARG A 121 -1.01 -1.09 -1.03
CA ARG A 121 -0.70 0.28 -0.64
C ARG A 121 0.43 0.81 -1.51
N ILE A 122 0.25 2.00 -2.04
CA ILE A 122 1.24 2.70 -2.85
C ILE A 122 1.47 4.08 -2.23
N SER A 123 2.72 4.54 -2.20
CA SER A 123 3.08 5.88 -1.73
C SER A 123 3.63 6.70 -2.89
N GLY A 124 3.20 7.95 -2.99
CA GLY A 124 3.55 8.84 -4.10
C GLY A 124 2.69 8.60 -5.34
N VAL A 125 3.08 9.25 -6.45
CA VAL A 125 2.31 9.18 -7.70
C VAL A 125 2.52 7.82 -8.37
N PRO A 126 1.47 7.02 -8.57
CA PRO A 126 1.59 5.71 -9.19
C PRO A 126 1.70 5.82 -10.71
N ARG A 127 2.19 4.75 -11.35
CA ARG A 127 2.01 4.56 -12.79
C ARG A 127 0.69 3.83 -13.02
N ALA A 128 -0.02 4.17 -14.09
CA ALA A 128 -1.27 3.52 -14.45
C ALA A 128 -1.11 1.98 -14.55
N ALA A 129 -0.07 1.52 -15.25
CA ALA A 129 0.19 0.09 -15.44
C ALA A 129 0.37 -0.67 -14.12
N ASP A 130 1.05 -0.07 -13.12
CA ASP A 130 1.26 -0.72 -11.82
C ASP A 130 -0.08 -0.87 -11.06
N VAL A 131 -0.99 0.10 -11.21
CA VAL A 131 -2.34 0.04 -10.61
C VAL A 131 -3.21 -0.97 -11.34
N GLU A 132 -3.20 -0.96 -12.68
CA GLU A 132 -3.95 -1.88 -13.53
C GLU A 132 -3.56 -3.35 -13.24
N GLU A 133 -2.26 -3.65 -13.08
CA GLU A 133 -1.78 -4.98 -12.70
C GLU A 133 -2.32 -5.44 -11.33
N GLN A 134 -2.31 -4.54 -10.34
CA GLN A 134 -2.83 -4.87 -9.01
C GLN A 134 -4.35 -5.06 -9.02
N LEU A 135 -5.10 -4.26 -9.78
CA LEU A 135 -6.54 -4.44 -9.94
C LEU A 135 -6.87 -5.80 -10.57
N ALA A 136 -6.10 -6.23 -11.57
CA ALA A 136 -6.26 -7.56 -12.16
C ALA A 136 -6.05 -8.67 -11.11
N THR A 137 -5.01 -8.55 -10.27
CA THR A 137 -4.78 -9.52 -9.17
C THR A 137 -5.94 -9.55 -8.18
N ILE A 138 -6.49 -8.39 -7.80
CA ILE A 138 -7.62 -8.30 -6.86
C ILE A 138 -8.89 -8.95 -7.43
N ALA A 139 -9.15 -8.74 -8.72
CA ALA A 139 -10.30 -9.33 -9.41
C ALA A 139 -10.20 -10.86 -9.49
N GLU A 140 -9.00 -11.40 -9.72
CA GLU A 140 -8.74 -12.85 -9.72
C GLU A 140 -8.97 -13.47 -8.33
N GLU A 141 -8.48 -12.82 -7.26
CA GLU A 141 -8.66 -13.29 -5.89
C GLU A 141 -10.13 -13.26 -5.45
N THR A 142 -10.88 -12.25 -5.89
CA THR A 142 -12.31 -12.12 -5.56
C THR A 142 -13.14 -13.24 -6.20
N HIS A 143 -12.82 -13.63 -7.43
CA HIS A 143 -13.50 -14.74 -8.13
C HIS A 143 -13.23 -16.12 -7.50
N VAL A 144 -12.05 -16.33 -6.91
CA VAL A 144 -11.69 -17.61 -6.26
C VAL A 144 -12.42 -17.81 -4.93
N VAL A 145 -12.81 -16.74 -4.22
CA VAL A 145 -13.48 -16.83 -2.91
C VAL A 145 -15.00 -17.03 -3.03
N VAL A 146 -15.59 -16.75 -4.20
CA VAL A 146 -17.03 -16.84 -4.46
C VAL A 146 -17.44 -18.17 -5.17
N SER A 147 -16.47 -19.00 -5.57
CA SER A 147 -16.70 -20.35 -6.14
C SER A 147 -16.57 -21.46 -5.08
#